data_AF-A0A6N8FW94-F1
#
_entry.id   AF-A0A6N8FW94-F1
#
_cell.length_a   1.000
_cell.length_b   1.000
_cell.length_c   1.000
_cell.angle_alpha   90.00
_cell.angle_beta   90.00
_cell.angle_gamma   90.00
#
_symmetry.space_group_name_H-M   'P 1'
#
loop_
_entity.id
_entity.type
_entity.pdbx_description
1 polymer ?
#
loop_
_entity_poly.entity_id
_entity_poly.type
_entity_poly.pdbx_seq_one_letter_code
_entity_poly.pdbx_strand_id
1 'polypeptide(L)'
;MPFADEELEKFYAFARLLQTKLPKCLQSEVFKLTDEVGLEYYRLQKIREGQIVLQDTESALQPSTEAGIPRDKETQAKLSEIIDILNKRFNTDFTDADKYFFNQIEEKLIQNESLSQQAKTNSIQNFKYGFDDIFLTTLIERMEDNQDIFRKIIDNSDFGDAVRNWMLKKVYNRLTKETKNT
;
A
#
# COMPACT_ATOMS: atom_id res chain seq x y z
N MET A 1 -2.68 44.96 -14.70
CA MET A 1 -1.60 44.22 -15.41
C MET A 1 -1.99 44.23 -16.88
N PRO A 2 -1.20 44.82 -17.79
CA PRO A 2 -1.59 44.90 -19.20
C PRO A 2 -1.48 43.50 -19.81
N PHE A 3 -2.47 43.09 -20.58
CA PHE A 3 -2.48 41.80 -21.25
C PHE A 3 -1.36 41.78 -22.29
N ALA A 4 -0.41 40.86 -22.12
CA ALA A 4 0.79 40.80 -22.94
C ALA A 4 0.50 40.39 -24.39
N ASP A 5 -0.66 39.76 -24.64
CA ASP A 5 -1.16 39.48 -25.98
C ASP A 5 -2.68 39.22 -25.94
N GLU A 6 -3.47 40.09 -26.56
CA GLU A 6 -4.94 40.00 -26.59
C GLU A 6 -5.43 38.80 -27.42
N GLU A 7 -4.63 38.36 -28.39
CA GLU A 7 -5.00 37.26 -29.29
C GLU A 7 -4.89 35.90 -28.59
N LEU A 8 -3.86 35.71 -27.76
CA LEU A 8 -3.68 34.50 -26.96
C LEU A 8 -4.75 34.33 -25.89
N GLU A 9 -5.18 35.41 -25.24
CA GLU A 9 -6.26 35.36 -24.24
C GLU A 9 -7.61 35.01 -24.89
N LYS A 10 -7.89 35.58 -26.06
CA LYS A 10 -9.09 35.22 -26.84
C LYS A 10 -9.05 33.75 -27.29
N PHE A 11 -7.89 33.28 -27.73
CA PHE A 11 -7.70 31.88 -28.11
C PHE A 11 -7.87 30.94 -26.92
N TYR A 12 -7.30 31.27 -25.76
CA TYR A 12 -7.44 30.50 -24.53
C TYR A 12 -8.89 30.40 -24.07
N ALA A 13 -9.61 31.52 -24.06
CA ALA A 13 -11.03 31.56 -23.73
C ALA A 13 -11.87 30.71 -24.71
N PHE A 14 -11.58 30.80 -26.01
CA PHE A 14 -12.23 30.01 -27.04
C PHE A 14 -11.95 28.50 -26.90
N ALA A 15 -10.68 28.11 -26.75
CA ALA A 15 -10.25 26.71 -26.61
C ALA A 15 -10.86 26.06 -25.36
N ARG A 16 -10.93 26.80 -24.24
CA ARG A 16 -11.58 26.34 -23.01
C ARG A 16 -13.07 26.07 -23.21
N LEU A 17 -13.78 26.94 -23.92
CA LEU A 17 -15.19 26.73 -24.23
C LEU A 17 -15.38 25.57 -25.21
N LEU A 18 -14.52 25.48 -26.22
CA LEU A 18 -14.55 24.43 -27.23
C LEU A 18 -14.38 23.04 -26.61
N GLN A 19 -13.51 22.90 -25.61
CA GLN A 19 -13.33 21.66 -24.86
C GLN A 19 -14.62 21.15 -24.20
N THR A 20 -15.54 22.05 -23.82
CA THR A 20 -16.84 21.65 -23.24
C THR A 20 -17.86 21.17 -24.28
N LYS A 21 -17.63 21.46 -25.57
CA LYS A 21 -18.55 21.14 -26.68
C LYS A 21 -18.08 19.97 -27.53
N LEU A 22 -16.83 19.51 -27.34
CA LEU A 22 -16.33 18.33 -28.02
C LEU A 22 -17.00 17.05 -27.43
N PRO A 23 -17.45 16.12 -28.29
CA PRO A 23 -18.00 14.86 -27.83
C PRO A 23 -16.94 14.10 -27.04
N LYS A 24 -17.29 13.66 -25.83
CA LYS A 24 -16.41 12.80 -25.03
C LYS A 24 -16.24 11.50 -25.79
N CYS A 25 -15.04 11.25 -26.32
CA CYS A 25 -14.70 9.91 -26.80
C CYS A 25 -14.95 8.93 -25.65
N LEU A 26 -15.70 7.87 -25.95
CA LEU A 26 -16.13 6.80 -25.03
C LEU A 26 -14.97 5.90 -24.58
N GLN A 27 -13.83 6.48 -24.21
CA GLN A 27 -12.73 5.75 -23.60
C GLN A 27 -12.09 6.61 -22.53
N SER A 28 -12.07 6.05 -21.33
CA SER A 28 -11.57 6.63 -20.08
C SER A 28 -12.59 7.46 -19.31
N GLU A 29 -13.38 6.77 -18.49
CA GLU A 29 -13.91 7.32 -17.25
C GLU A 29 -12.74 7.70 -16.33
N VAL A 30 -12.08 8.83 -16.59
CA VAL A 30 -11.28 9.50 -15.57
C VAL A 30 -12.28 10.15 -14.62
N PHE A 31 -12.61 9.43 -13.54
CA PHE A 31 -13.30 9.98 -12.39
C PHE A 31 -12.59 11.27 -11.97
N LYS A 32 -13.27 12.40 -12.13
CA LYS A 32 -12.87 13.67 -11.51
C LYS A 32 -13.18 13.60 -10.02
N LEU A 33 -12.29 12.98 -9.26
CA LEU A 33 -12.22 13.14 -7.81
C LEU A 33 -11.41 14.41 -7.52
N THR A 34 -12.06 15.57 -7.57
CA THR A 34 -11.42 16.84 -7.16
C THR A 34 -12.25 17.61 -6.14
N ASP A 35 -13.21 16.98 -5.46
CA ASP A 35 -14.04 17.73 -4.49
C ASP A 35 -14.41 17.02 -3.18
N GLU A 36 -13.80 15.87 -2.86
CA GLU A 36 -14.09 15.18 -1.58
C GLU A 36 -12.84 14.61 -0.91
N VAL A 37 -11.88 15.47 -0.55
CA VAL A 37 -10.89 15.14 0.49
C VAL A 37 -10.66 16.37 1.36
N GLY A 38 -11.65 16.66 2.21
CA GLY A 38 -11.48 17.61 3.30
C GLY A 38 -12.10 16.99 4.54
N LEU A 39 -11.28 16.29 5.34
CA LEU A 39 -11.41 16.12 6.80
C LEU A 39 -10.50 14.96 7.29
N GLU A 40 -9.17 15.17 7.28
CA GLU A 40 -8.25 14.31 8.04
C GLU A 40 -7.42 15.15 9.02
N TYR A 41 -8.10 15.89 9.91
CA TYR A 41 -7.48 16.40 11.13
C TYR A 41 -8.45 16.28 12.30
N TYR A 42 -8.67 15.06 12.79
CA TYR A 42 -9.20 14.86 14.13
C TYR A 42 -8.04 14.78 15.13
N ARG A 43 -7.74 15.91 15.77
CA ARG A 43 -6.85 15.96 16.94
C ARG A 43 -7.63 15.46 18.16
N LEU A 44 -7.23 14.33 18.73
CA LEU A 44 -7.78 13.84 19.99
C LEU A 44 -7.32 14.76 21.14
N GLN A 45 -8.26 15.47 21.76
CA GLN A 45 -8.05 16.19 23.02
C GLN A 45 -8.61 15.34 24.17
N LYS A 46 -7.76 15.00 25.14
CA LYS A 46 -8.11 14.19 26.33
C LYS A 46 -8.95 15.05 27.28
N ILE A 47 -10.26 14.79 27.38
CA ILE A 47 -11.21 15.66 28.11
C ILE A 47 -11.59 15.15 29.52
N ARG A 48 -11.13 13.97 29.94
CA ARG A 48 -11.41 13.49 31.31
C ARG A 48 -10.44 12.40 31.77
N GLU A 49 -10.02 12.50 33.02
CA GLU A 49 -9.40 11.42 33.78
C GLU A 49 -10.33 11.13 34.96
N GLY A 50 -10.77 9.88 35.09
CA GLY A 50 -11.65 9.43 36.17
C GLY A 50 -11.03 8.23 36.85
N GLN A 51 -10.80 8.35 38.16
CA GLN A 51 -10.27 7.27 38.99
C GLN A 51 -11.43 6.34 39.36
N ILE A 52 -11.46 5.14 38.79
CA ILE A 52 -12.44 4.12 39.16
C ILE A 52 -11.91 3.45 40.43
N VAL A 53 -12.53 3.76 41.57
CA VAL A 53 -12.30 3.01 42.80
C VAL A 53 -13.10 1.72 42.71
N LEU A 54 -12.40 0.59 42.67
CA LEU A 54 -12.99 -0.74 42.74
C LEU A 54 -13.49 -0.99 44.16
N GLN A 55 -14.78 -1.23 44.30
CA GLN A 55 -15.38 -1.68 45.56
C GLN A 55 -15.37 -3.21 45.56
N ASP A 56 -14.74 -3.78 46.58
CA ASP A 56 -14.53 -5.22 46.72
C ASP A 56 -15.85 -5.88 47.16
N THR A 57 -16.52 -6.54 46.23
CA THR A 57 -17.61 -7.48 46.55
C THR A 57 -17.31 -8.79 45.86
N GLU A 58 -16.98 -9.80 46.67
CA GLU A 58 -16.79 -11.17 46.24
C GLU A 58 -18.04 -11.68 45.54
N SER A 59 -17.93 -11.92 44.24
CA SER A 59 -18.89 -12.74 43.50
C SER A 59 -18.09 -13.63 42.58
N ALA A 60 -18.06 -14.92 42.91
CA ALA A 60 -17.34 -15.95 42.18
C ALA A 60 -17.95 -16.10 40.78
N LEU A 61 -17.33 -15.47 39.79
CA LEU A 61 -17.65 -15.64 38.39
C LEU A 61 -16.70 -16.69 37.79
N GLN A 62 -17.31 -17.68 37.12
CA GLN A 62 -16.66 -18.78 36.41
C GLN A 62 -15.60 -18.24 35.42
N PRO A 63 -14.44 -18.91 35.24
CA PRO A 63 -13.45 -18.45 34.29
C PRO A 63 -13.97 -18.76 32.88
N SER A 64 -14.41 -17.74 32.15
CA SER A 64 -14.65 -17.86 30.71
C SER A 64 -13.29 -18.05 30.02
N THR A 65 -13.07 -19.25 29.50
CA THR A 65 -11.95 -19.60 28.62
C THR A 65 -12.16 -18.96 27.25
N GLU A 66 -11.96 -17.65 27.16
CA GLU A 66 -11.78 -16.98 25.88
C GLU A 66 -10.87 -15.79 26.09
N ALA A 67 -9.60 -16.10 26.36
CA ALA A 67 -8.53 -15.13 26.27
C ALA A 67 -8.49 -14.63 24.82
N GLY A 68 -9.13 -13.49 24.58
CA GLY A 68 -9.02 -12.74 23.34
C GLY A 68 -7.54 -12.49 23.09
N ILE A 69 -6.99 -13.21 22.10
CA ILE A 69 -5.68 -12.92 21.55
C ILE A 69 -5.73 -11.45 21.14
N PRO A 70 -4.86 -10.57 21.68
CA PRO A 70 -4.83 -9.19 21.24
C PRO A 70 -4.55 -9.24 19.74
N ARG A 71 -5.54 -8.85 18.93
CA ARG A 71 -5.37 -8.73 17.48
C ARG A 71 -4.28 -7.70 17.29
N ASP A 72 -3.11 -8.21 16.91
CA ASP A 72 -1.91 -7.43 16.74
C ASP A 72 -2.21 -6.30 15.75
N LYS A 73 -2.03 -5.05 16.21
CA LYS A 73 -2.05 -3.84 15.39
C LYS A 73 -0.84 -3.78 14.43
N GLU A 74 -0.28 -4.92 14.06
CA GLU A 74 0.93 -5.03 13.25
C GLU A 74 0.70 -4.83 11.75
N THR A 75 -0.54 -4.85 11.27
CA THR A 75 -0.81 -4.79 9.82
C THR A 75 -0.64 -3.40 9.23
N GLN A 76 -0.79 -2.33 10.01
CA GLN A 76 -0.65 -0.96 9.52
C GLN A 76 0.73 -0.33 9.78
N ALA A 77 1.54 -0.90 10.69
CA ALA A 77 2.82 -0.30 11.08
C ALA A 77 3.99 -0.51 10.08
N LYS A 78 3.91 -1.50 9.16
CA LYS A 78 5.11 -2.08 8.54
C LYS A 78 5.49 -1.60 7.12
N LEU A 79 4.86 -0.54 6.60
CA LEU A 79 5.24 0.00 5.28
C LEU A 79 6.32 1.08 5.34
N SER A 80 6.25 1.96 6.34
CA SER A 80 7.28 2.98 6.53
C SER A 80 8.63 2.37 6.93
N GLU A 81 8.60 1.27 7.68
CA GLU A 81 9.81 0.62 8.16
C GLU A 81 10.65 -0.03 7.05
N ILE A 82 10.09 -0.56 5.95
CA ILE A 82 10.89 -1.27 4.95
C ILE A 82 11.81 -0.34 4.19
N ILE A 83 11.31 0.84 3.77
CA ILE A 83 12.14 1.83 3.08
C ILE A 83 13.22 2.33 4.02
N ASP A 84 12.89 2.57 5.29
CA ASP A 84 13.87 2.96 6.30
C ASP A 84 14.94 1.88 6.50
N ILE A 85 14.56 0.60 6.53
CA ILE A 85 15.49 -0.53 6.66
C ILE A 85 16.37 -0.65 5.40
N LEU A 86 15.78 -0.53 4.21
CA LEU A 86 16.51 -0.62 2.94
C LEU A 86 17.49 0.55 2.79
N ASN A 87 17.04 1.78 3.07
CA ASN A 87 17.87 2.98 3.07
C ASN A 87 19.02 2.89 4.07
N LYS A 88 18.76 2.42 5.30
CA LYS A 88 19.82 2.24 6.32
C LYS A 88 20.80 1.12 5.99
N ARG A 89 20.33 0.00 5.44
CA ARG A 89 21.17 -1.18 5.19
C ARG A 89 21.98 -1.08 3.91
N PHE A 90 21.45 -0.41 2.90
CA PHE A 90 22.02 -0.38 1.55
C PHE A 90 22.38 1.04 1.08
N ASN A 91 22.32 2.03 1.98
CA ASN A 91 22.62 3.43 1.68
C ASN A 91 21.84 3.92 0.45
N THR A 92 20.54 3.63 0.42
CA THR A 92 19.63 4.08 -0.64
C THR A 92 18.89 5.35 -0.22
N ASP A 93 18.48 6.14 -1.21
CA ASP A 93 17.75 7.39 -1.03
C ASP A 93 16.28 7.25 -1.45
N PHE A 94 15.65 6.12 -1.16
CA PHE A 94 14.25 5.93 -1.54
C PHE A 94 13.34 6.84 -0.72
N THR A 95 12.36 7.41 -1.39
CA THR A 95 11.40 8.38 -0.88
C THR A 95 10.05 7.74 -0.56
N ASP A 96 9.15 8.49 0.06
CA ASP A 96 7.77 8.03 0.26
C ASP A 96 7.03 7.75 -1.05
N ALA A 97 7.40 8.43 -2.15
CA ALA A 97 6.83 8.17 -3.47
C ALA A 97 7.22 6.76 -3.97
N ASP A 98 8.43 6.31 -3.66
CA ASP A 98 8.92 4.97 -4.02
C ASP A 98 8.19 3.85 -3.26
N LYS A 99 7.56 4.15 -2.11
CA LYS A 99 6.70 3.18 -1.39
C LYS A 99 5.56 2.69 -2.28
N TYR A 100 5.02 3.57 -3.11
CA TYR A 100 3.91 3.25 -3.98
C TYR A 100 4.27 2.16 -4.99
N PHE A 101 5.50 2.16 -5.52
CA PHE A 101 6.00 1.13 -6.42
C PHE A 101 5.94 -0.27 -5.79
N PHE A 102 6.45 -0.43 -4.56
CA PHE A 102 6.41 -1.70 -3.85
C PHE A 102 4.99 -2.14 -3.50
N ASN A 103 4.10 -1.21 -3.12
CA ASN A 103 2.70 -1.51 -2.88
C ASN A 103 2.00 -2.03 -4.13
N GLN A 104 2.24 -1.41 -5.28
CA GLN A 104 1.64 -1.84 -6.53
C GLN A 104 2.10 -3.23 -6.97
N ILE A 105 3.37 -3.56 -6.75
CA ILE A 105 3.88 -4.93 -6.97
C ILE A 105 3.16 -5.90 -6.03
N GLU A 106 3.04 -5.56 -4.74
CA GLU A 106 2.38 -6.40 -3.75
C GLU A 106 0.92 -6.68 -4.13
N GLU A 107 0.15 -5.65 -4.46
CA GLU A 107 -1.26 -5.80 -4.86
C GLU A 107 -1.40 -6.73 -6.07
N LYS A 108 -0.52 -6.58 -7.07
CA LYS A 108 -0.53 -7.43 -8.26
C LYS A 108 -0.19 -8.89 -7.94
N LEU A 109 0.71 -9.14 -6.99
CA LEU A 109 1.04 -10.48 -6.52
C LEU A 109 -0.11 -11.12 -5.73
N ILE A 110 -0.84 -10.33 -4.93
CA ILE A 110 -1.99 -10.81 -4.17
C ILE A 110 -3.18 -11.14 -5.07
N GLN A 111 -3.39 -10.35 -6.13
CA GLN A 111 -4.43 -10.58 -7.13
C GLN A 111 -4.16 -11.82 -8.00
N ASN A 112 -2.95 -12.38 -7.97
CA ASN A 112 -2.64 -13.59 -8.70
C ASN A 112 -3.32 -14.82 -8.06
N GLU A 113 -4.29 -15.40 -8.77
CA GLU A 113 -5.07 -16.54 -8.28
C GLU A 113 -4.21 -17.76 -7.94
N SER A 114 -3.15 -18.02 -8.73
CA SER A 114 -2.23 -19.13 -8.48
C SER A 114 -1.50 -18.96 -7.15
N LEU A 115 -0.97 -17.76 -6.88
CA LEU A 115 -0.34 -17.45 -5.60
C LEU A 115 -1.34 -17.53 -4.44
N SER A 116 -2.56 -17.04 -4.64
CA SER A 116 -3.61 -17.13 -3.62
C SER A 116 -3.96 -18.57 -3.25
N GLN A 117 -4.08 -19.46 -4.24
CA GLN A 117 -4.33 -20.88 -4.00
C GLN A 117 -3.14 -21.58 -3.33
N GLN A 118 -1.92 -21.28 -3.78
CA GLN A 118 -0.71 -21.84 -3.18
C GLN A 118 -0.55 -21.41 -1.73
N ALA A 119 -0.80 -20.15 -1.40
CA ALA A 119 -0.68 -19.63 -0.03
C ALA A 119 -1.65 -20.29 0.96
N LYS A 120 -2.80 -20.78 0.49
CA LYS A 120 -3.81 -21.47 1.32
C LYS A 120 -3.40 -22.90 1.70
N THR A 121 -2.74 -23.58 0.77
CA THR A 121 -2.49 -25.02 0.88
C THR A 121 -1.06 -25.32 1.32
N ASN A 122 -0.11 -24.42 1.02
CA ASN A 122 1.31 -24.67 1.17
C ASN A 122 1.95 -23.90 2.33
N SER A 123 3.02 -24.49 2.88
CA SER A 123 3.94 -23.77 3.76
C SER A 123 4.66 -22.65 3.00
N ILE A 124 5.17 -21.66 3.72
CA ILE A 124 5.91 -20.54 3.14
C ILE A 124 7.11 -20.98 2.27
N GLN A 125 7.74 -22.11 2.61
CA GLN A 125 8.87 -22.66 1.86
C GLN A 125 8.45 -23.18 0.48
N ASN A 126 7.29 -23.82 0.39
CA ASN A 126 6.75 -24.31 -0.88
C ASN A 126 6.15 -23.15 -1.70
N PHE A 127 5.55 -22.16 -1.03
CA PHE A 127 5.06 -20.94 -1.67
C PHE A 127 6.18 -20.14 -2.36
N LYS A 128 7.40 -20.15 -1.78
CA LYS A 128 8.57 -19.47 -2.34
C LYS A 128 8.80 -19.78 -3.81
N TYR A 129 8.71 -21.05 -4.21
CA TYR A 129 9.02 -21.47 -5.58
C TYR A 129 8.07 -20.84 -6.60
N GLY A 130 6.76 -20.85 -6.34
CA GLY A 130 5.79 -20.19 -7.23
C GLY A 130 5.86 -18.66 -7.15
N PHE A 131 6.21 -18.13 -5.98
CA PHE A 131 6.40 -16.69 -5.77
C PHE A 131 7.57 -16.14 -6.57
N ASP A 132 8.72 -16.81 -6.58
CA ASP A 132 9.96 -16.28 -7.15
C ASP A 132 9.84 -15.97 -8.65
N ASP A 133 9.19 -16.85 -9.39
CA ASP A 133 8.93 -16.69 -10.82
C ASP A 133 7.97 -15.52 -11.09
N ILE A 134 6.83 -15.50 -10.38
CA ILE A 134 5.80 -14.48 -10.57
C ILE A 134 6.29 -13.10 -10.10
N PHE A 135 7.09 -13.05 -9.04
CA PHE A 135 7.75 -11.82 -8.58
C PHE A 135 8.68 -11.27 -9.66
N LEU A 136 9.54 -12.11 -10.25
CA LEU A 136 10.46 -11.69 -11.29
C LEU A 136 9.71 -11.18 -12.53
N THR A 137 8.69 -11.90 -12.99
CA THR A 137 7.85 -11.46 -14.12
C THR A 137 7.17 -10.12 -13.82
N THR A 138 6.57 -9.98 -12.64
CA THR A 138 5.89 -8.74 -12.23
C THR A 138 6.86 -7.56 -12.15
N LEU A 139 8.08 -7.81 -11.68
CA LEU A 139 9.13 -6.81 -11.57
C LEU A 139 9.61 -6.34 -12.96
N ILE A 140 9.76 -7.26 -13.92
CA ILE A 140 10.14 -6.95 -15.30
C ILE A 140 9.04 -6.15 -16.00
N GLU A 141 7.79 -6.55 -15.85
CA GLU A 141 6.63 -5.84 -16.43
C GLU A 141 6.51 -4.39 -15.93
N ARG A 142 7.02 -4.11 -14.74
CA ARG A 142 7.00 -2.77 -14.12
C ARG A 142 8.35 -2.07 -14.14
N MET A 143 9.28 -2.53 -14.97
CA MET A 143 10.59 -1.89 -15.12
C MET A 143 10.48 -0.41 -15.51
N GLU A 144 9.51 -0.05 -16.36
CA GLU A 144 9.32 1.32 -16.83
C GLU A 144 8.76 2.26 -15.75
N ASP A 145 8.02 1.73 -14.77
CA ASP A 145 7.42 2.53 -13.69
C ASP A 145 8.50 3.12 -12.76
N ASN A 146 9.57 2.36 -12.47
CA ASN A 146 10.69 2.81 -11.67
C ASN A 146 11.99 2.08 -12.04
N GLN A 147 12.71 2.64 -13.01
CA GLN A 147 13.95 2.05 -13.53
C GLN A 147 15.07 1.99 -12.50
N ASP A 148 15.13 2.97 -11.58
CA ASP A 148 16.19 3.05 -10.58
C ASP A 148 16.06 1.96 -9.52
N ILE A 149 14.85 1.71 -9.03
CA ILE A 149 14.57 0.58 -8.13
C ILE A 149 14.83 -0.74 -8.84
N PHE A 150 14.33 -0.89 -10.08
CA PHE A 150 14.53 -2.11 -10.86
C PHE A 150 16.03 -2.43 -11.01
N ARG A 151 16.83 -1.46 -11.46
CA ARG A 151 18.29 -1.62 -11.59
C ARG A 151 18.92 -2.01 -10.27
N LYS A 152 18.56 -1.34 -9.16
CA LYS A 152 19.10 -1.71 -7.84
C LYS A 152 18.74 -3.14 -7.42
N ILE A 153 17.56 -3.64 -7.76
CA ILE A 153 17.14 -5.03 -7.47
C ILE A 153 17.93 -6.04 -8.30
N ILE A 154 18.23 -5.72 -9.56
CA ILE A 154 18.92 -6.64 -10.48
C ILE A 154 20.44 -6.58 -10.32
N ASP A 155 21.02 -5.39 -10.17
CA ASP A 155 22.47 -5.17 -10.13
C ASP A 155 23.07 -5.57 -8.77
N ASN A 156 22.30 -5.50 -7.69
CA ASN A 156 22.73 -5.88 -6.34
C ASN A 156 21.93 -7.08 -5.84
N SER A 157 22.54 -8.27 -5.91
CA SER A 157 21.92 -9.52 -5.48
C SER A 157 21.47 -9.49 -4.02
N ASP A 158 22.27 -8.90 -3.12
CA ASP A 158 21.94 -8.82 -1.69
C ASP A 158 20.73 -7.92 -1.44
N PHE A 159 20.62 -6.82 -2.20
CA PHE A 159 19.47 -5.92 -2.16
C PHE A 159 18.22 -6.62 -2.73
N GLY A 160 18.35 -7.23 -3.90
CA GLY A 160 17.26 -7.94 -4.55
C GLY A 160 16.74 -9.10 -3.69
N ASP A 161 17.62 -9.87 -3.06
CA ASP A 161 17.24 -10.95 -2.16
C ASP A 161 16.57 -10.44 -0.89
N ALA A 162 17.01 -9.30 -0.34
CA ALA A 162 16.34 -8.70 0.81
C ALA A 162 14.91 -8.26 0.46
N VAL A 163 14.73 -7.58 -0.67
CA VAL A 163 13.42 -7.14 -1.16
C VAL A 163 12.52 -8.35 -1.46
N ARG A 164 13.05 -9.36 -2.17
CA ARG A 164 12.34 -10.61 -2.51
C ARG A 164 11.85 -11.33 -1.26
N ASN A 165 12.75 -11.57 -0.30
CA ASN A 165 12.39 -12.26 0.95
C ASN A 165 11.37 -11.49 1.79
N TRP A 166 11.46 -10.16 1.78
CA TRP A 166 10.49 -9.32 2.45
C TRP A 166 9.12 -9.39 1.78
N MET A 167 9.06 -9.21 0.44
CA MET A 167 7.82 -9.31 -0.33
C MET A 167 7.17 -10.68 -0.18
N LEU A 168 7.96 -11.75 -0.21
CA LEU A 168 7.49 -13.12 0.00
C LEU A 168 6.74 -13.25 1.32
N LYS A 169 7.37 -12.85 2.43
CA LYS A 169 6.76 -12.91 3.77
C LYS A 169 5.48 -12.05 3.83
N LYS A 170 5.51 -10.87 3.22
CA LYS A 170 4.39 -9.93 3.25
C LYS A 170 3.18 -10.45 2.48
N VAL A 171 3.38 -10.85 1.22
CA VAL A 171 2.33 -11.40 0.35
C VAL A 171 1.75 -12.66 0.96
N TYR A 172 2.60 -13.59 1.45
CA TYR A 172 2.14 -14.80 2.14
C TYR A 172 1.27 -14.47 3.35
N ASN A 173 1.76 -13.60 4.25
CA ASN A 173 1.01 -13.22 5.45
C ASN A 173 -0.32 -12.55 5.12
N ARG A 174 -0.39 -11.76 4.04
CA ARG A 174 -1.61 -11.09 3.62
C ARG A 174 -2.61 -12.08 3.04
N LEU A 175 -2.17 -12.95 2.13
CA LEU A 175 -3.01 -14.03 1.56
C LEU A 175 -3.56 -14.98 2.62
N THR A 176 -2.75 -15.36 3.63
CA THR A 176 -3.21 -16.21 4.74
C THR A 176 -4.14 -15.48 5.72
N LYS A 177 -4.00 -14.16 5.88
CA LYS A 177 -4.92 -13.36 6.73
C LYS A 177 -6.29 -13.20 6.09
N GLU A 178 -6.35 -12.92 4.79
CA GLU A 178 -7.62 -12.86 4.02
C GLU A 178 -8.43 -14.15 4.21
N THR A 179 -7.77 -15.32 4.17
CA THR A 179 -8.45 -16.61 4.36
C THR A 179 -8.95 -16.90 5.77
N LYS A 180 -8.45 -16.21 6.79
CA LYS A 180 -8.93 -16.38 8.18
C LYS A 180 -10.14 -15.49 8.50
N ASN A 181 -10.41 -14.48 7.66
CA ASN A 181 -11.53 -13.57 7.81
C ASN A 181 -12.76 -13.98 6.99
N THR A 182 -12.69 -15.09 6.24
CA THR A 182 -13.81 -15.68 5.48
C THR A 182 -14.16 -17.03 6.09
#